data_AF-A0A0B4CRQ3-F1
#
_entry.id   AF-A0A0B4CRQ3-F1
#
_cell.length_a   1.000
_cell.length_b   1.000
_cell.length_c   1.000
_cell.angle_alpha   90.00
_cell.angle_beta   90.00
_cell.angle_gamma   90.00
#
_symmetry.space_group_name_H-M   'P 1'
#
loop_
_entity.id
_entity.type
_entity.pdbx_description
1 polymer ?
#
loop_
_entity_poly.entity_id
_entity_poly.type
_entity_poly.pdbx_seq_one_letter_code
_entity_poly.pdbx_strand_id
1 'polypeptide(L)'
;MRKIFLLAFIFISYILRSQCVGCTISNPTNPDFHFPDNETVCFTSNMTFNNPSFGSNVKVCIATGVTVTFQNNISGVTNAMIYFDVHGTLLFNQAATAVADVNLHVYNTGNVSVGSGNGNFTLNGQQNVILNEGVIDVGVLQFGGNTLNTIDNYGNLTINGNLNMSNTSVTQFRNEGGGLLQITGNYSNNENSVYINCGTIVCNSGFNINGGRIYNTGIFTSAGDINMSGNSSEIYNFGLFTSNGNMNNAPSDAIIYNEGKIFLNQYQGGNAAFHGPASSSKKGYIEVNNAIQVNNAVMGPNLDFKRSTGVSDPSTLFMNSNPSYLANVTFDCASTSSCSAPLVINPGFCPAITGDLPPMAVDDSYTINAGSSSTGIVLDNDFETYNGPQATITNVTMTQISTSNSNINLNTTTGFVTVAPGTPAGTYTLEYQICQQANPTNCDTAIDTIIVPGGGTTPCYKPGITAGTLLPTNVGITALHRAQSGDTNWPGVRKGAWIALESKTKGFVLNRLTDAQVAAIPTTDLKEGMMVYNTTQNCLQVNIDGTATGWRCFNNQTCPD
;
A
#
# COMPACT_ATOMS: atom_id res chain seq x y z
N MET A 1 -32.66 3.62 -26.59
CA MET A 1 -31.98 4.60 -27.46
C MET A 1 -30.53 4.20 -27.60
N ARG A 2 -30.14 3.65 -28.76
CA ARG A 2 -28.77 3.26 -29.09
C ARG A 2 -27.92 4.52 -29.32
N LYS A 3 -26.80 4.68 -28.61
CA LYS A 3 -25.77 5.67 -28.93
C LYS A 3 -24.58 4.96 -29.58
N ILE A 4 -24.32 5.34 -30.81
CA ILE A 4 -23.18 4.94 -31.64
C ILE A 4 -21.95 5.66 -31.11
N PHE A 5 -20.93 4.91 -30.68
CA PHE A 5 -19.59 5.47 -30.42
C PHE A 5 -18.77 5.39 -31.70
N LEU A 6 -18.41 6.56 -32.22
CA LEU A 6 -17.50 6.74 -33.34
C LEU A 6 -16.07 6.60 -32.82
N LEU A 7 -15.40 5.49 -33.15
CA LEU A 7 -14.00 5.25 -32.79
C LEU A 7 -13.11 5.97 -33.82
N ALA A 8 -12.52 7.11 -33.43
CA ALA A 8 -11.52 7.79 -34.24
C ALA A 8 -10.17 7.08 -34.09
N PHE A 9 -9.73 6.38 -35.13
CA PHE A 9 -8.35 5.89 -35.26
C PHE A 9 -7.42 7.08 -35.52
N ILE A 10 -6.66 7.50 -34.50
CA ILE A 10 -5.51 8.38 -34.67
C ILE A 10 -4.28 7.47 -34.84
N PHE A 11 -3.77 7.40 -36.07
CA PHE A 11 -2.45 6.83 -36.38
C PHE A 11 -1.38 7.70 -35.72
N ILE A 12 -0.80 7.24 -34.61
CA ILE A 12 0.40 7.85 -34.00
C ILE A 12 1.62 7.07 -34.48
N SER A 13 2.29 7.57 -35.52
CA SER A 13 3.61 7.10 -35.97
C SER A 13 4.77 7.97 -35.42
N TYR A 14 4.58 8.61 -34.26
CA TYR A 14 5.51 9.60 -33.69
C TYR A 14 6.27 9.18 -32.41
N ILE A 15 6.25 7.91 -31.98
CA ILE A 15 6.80 7.54 -30.64
C ILE A 15 8.29 7.10 -30.65
N LEU A 16 8.92 6.84 -31.80
CA LEU A 16 10.30 6.28 -31.79
C LEU A 16 11.40 7.28 -31.35
N ARG A 17 11.15 8.59 -31.35
CA ARG A 17 12.16 9.62 -30.98
C ARG A 17 11.96 10.26 -29.61
N SER A 18 10.83 10.05 -28.93
CA SER A 18 10.54 10.77 -27.66
C SER A 18 11.14 10.10 -26.41
N GLN A 19 11.72 8.91 -26.54
CA GLN A 19 12.21 8.13 -25.41
C GLN A 19 13.67 8.47 -25.06
N CYS A 20 14.54 8.58 -26.07
CA CYS A 20 15.92 9.04 -25.89
C CYS A 20 15.99 10.56 -26.00
N VAL A 21 16.04 11.26 -24.87
CA VAL A 21 16.20 12.72 -24.78
C VAL A 21 17.62 13.09 -24.38
N GLY A 22 18.08 14.31 -24.74
CA GLY A 22 19.39 14.82 -24.34
C GLY A 22 20.58 14.28 -25.15
N CYS A 23 20.35 13.66 -26.31
CA CYS A 23 21.39 13.08 -27.15
C CYS A 23 22.41 14.12 -27.61
N THR A 24 23.68 13.90 -27.28
CA THR A 24 24.81 14.71 -27.76
C THR A 24 25.52 14.04 -28.92
N ILE A 25 25.49 12.70 -28.97
CA ILE A 25 26.00 11.86 -30.05
C ILE A 25 24.90 10.90 -30.49
N SER A 26 24.74 10.69 -31.80
CA SER A 26 23.69 9.80 -32.35
C SER A 26 24.26 8.81 -33.35
N ASN A 27 23.94 7.52 -33.17
CA ASN A 27 24.32 6.41 -34.05
C ASN A 27 25.81 6.42 -34.50
N PRO A 28 26.79 6.46 -33.58
CA PRO A 28 28.20 6.44 -33.96
C PRO A 28 28.54 5.13 -34.69
N THR A 29 29.17 5.22 -35.86
CA THR A 29 29.38 4.07 -36.76
C THR A 29 30.72 3.36 -36.58
N ASN A 30 31.62 3.87 -35.75
CA ASN A 30 32.90 3.22 -35.47
C ASN A 30 32.66 1.95 -34.61
N PRO A 31 33.03 0.74 -35.07
CA PRO A 31 32.88 -0.47 -34.26
C PRO A 31 33.68 -0.46 -32.94
N ASP A 32 34.76 0.32 -32.87
CA ASP A 32 35.59 0.48 -31.65
C ASP A 32 35.41 1.89 -31.07
N PHE A 33 34.17 2.39 -31.07
CA PHE A 33 33.85 3.73 -30.60
C PHE A 33 34.21 3.90 -29.11
N HIS A 34 34.93 4.99 -28.83
CA HIS A 34 35.11 5.48 -27.47
C HIS A 34 33.92 6.37 -27.10
N PHE A 35 33.15 5.95 -26.10
CA PHE A 35 32.04 6.71 -25.53
C PHE A 35 32.62 7.80 -24.61
N PRO A 36 32.53 9.09 -24.96
CA PRO A 36 33.28 10.14 -24.26
C PRO A 36 32.65 10.54 -22.92
N ASP A 37 33.48 11.11 -22.04
CA ASP A 37 33.06 11.57 -20.71
C ASP A 37 31.85 12.52 -20.76
N ASN A 38 30.88 12.28 -19.88
CA ASN A 38 29.67 13.11 -19.69
C ASN A 38 28.78 13.27 -20.94
N GLU A 39 28.91 12.40 -21.93
CA GLU A 39 28.09 12.43 -23.14
C GLU A 39 26.88 11.47 -23.07
N THR A 40 25.79 11.85 -23.74
CA THR A 40 24.63 10.99 -23.97
C THR A 40 24.62 10.49 -25.40
N VAL A 41 24.88 9.20 -25.57
CA VAL A 41 24.94 8.52 -26.88
C VAL A 41 23.63 7.79 -27.14
N CYS A 42 22.93 8.19 -28.20
CA CYS A 42 21.62 7.65 -28.54
C CYS A 42 21.63 6.77 -29.80
N PHE A 43 20.86 5.69 -29.74
CA PHE A 43 20.72 4.72 -30.82
C PHE A 43 19.28 4.69 -31.32
N THR A 44 19.10 5.03 -32.60
CA THR A 44 17.82 5.01 -33.33
C THR A 44 17.85 4.04 -34.52
N SER A 45 18.97 3.36 -34.73
CA SER A 45 19.17 2.29 -35.71
C SER A 45 20.04 1.20 -35.12
N ASN A 46 19.94 -0.03 -35.62
CA ASN A 46 20.71 -1.16 -35.12
C ASN A 46 22.21 -0.92 -35.29
N MET A 47 23.00 -1.20 -34.24
CA MET A 47 24.45 -1.01 -34.23
C MET A 47 25.16 -2.20 -33.58
N THR A 48 26.40 -2.44 -34.01
CA THR A 48 27.29 -3.44 -33.42
C THR A 48 28.64 -2.82 -33.14
N PHE A 49 29.13 -3.01 -31.92
CA PHE A 49 30.44 -2.57 -31.48
C PHE A 49 31.30 -3.78 -31.14
N ASN A 50 32.54 -3.75 -31.60
CA ASN A 50 33.51 -4.81 -31.36
C ASN A 50 34.19 -4.56 -30.03
N ASN A 51 35.02 -3.50 -29.91
CA ASN A 51 35.77 -3.17 -28.69
C ASN A 51 35.42 -1.75 -28.21
N PRO A 52 34.20 -1.54 -27.67
CA PRO A 52 33.85 -0.24 -27.12
C PRO A 52 34.71 0.08 -25.88
N SER A 53 35.02 1.36 -25.69
CA SER A 53 35.57 1.86 -24.43
C SER A 53 34.71 2.99 -23.89
N PHE A 54 34.63 3.10 -22.57
CA PHE A 54 33.75 4.06 -21.90
C PHE A 54 34.53 5.04 -21.05
N GLY A 55 34.28 6.33 -21.27
CA GLY A 55 34.63 7.41 -20.37
C GLY A 55 33.80 7.41 -19.09
N SER A 56 33.94 8.47 -18.30
CA SER A 56 33.23 8.68 -17.04
C SER A 56 31.83 9.25 -17.28
N ASN A 57 30.82 8.77 -16.55
CA ASN A 57 29.44 9.30 -16.57
C ASN A 57 28.80 9.29 -17.97
N VAL A 58 29.09 8.27 -18.77
CA VAL A 58 28.47 8.06 -20.09
C VAL A 58 27.03 7.61 -19.91
N LYS A 59 26.11 8.16 -20.71
CA LYS A 59 24.75 7.64 -20.85
C LYS A 59 24.54 7.05 -22.24
N VAL A 60 24.11 5.80 -22.30
CA VAL A 60 23.74 5.07 -23.53
C VAL A 60 22.23 4.91 -23.55
N CYS A 61 21.55 5.45 -24.56
CA CYS A 61 20.12 5.27 -24.74
C CYS A 61 19.81 4.48 -26.01
N ILE A 62 19.04 3.40 -25.87
CA ILE A 62 18.65 2.51 -26.97
C ILE A 62 17.15 2.63 -27.17
N ALA A 63 16.73 3.23 -28.29
CA ALA A 63 15.31 3.44 -28.58
C ALA A 63 14.54 2.13 -28.82
N THR A 64 13.21 2.16 -28.63
CA THR A 64 12.35 0.99 -28.88
C THR A 64 12.55 0.42 -30.29
N GLY A 65 12.64 -0.91 -30.39
CA GLY A 65 12.82 -1.61 -31.67
C GLY A 65 14.24 -1.56 -32.25
N VAL A 66 15.19 -0.90 -31.56
CA VAL A 66 16.59 -0.84 -31.94
C VAL A 66 17.40 -1.88 -31.16
N THR A 67 18.32 -2.56 -31.83
CA THR A 67 19.29 -3.47 -31.19
C THR A 67 20.68 -2.87 -31.22
N VAL A 68 21.30 -2.71 -30.06
CA VAL A 68 22.73 -2.43 -29.92
C VAL A 68 23.42 -3.68 -29.41
N THR A 69 24.41 -4.14 -30.18
CA THR A 69 25.19 -5.33 -29.85
C THR A 69 26.60 -4.94 -29.42
N PHE A 70 27.03 -5.38 -28.25
CA PHE A 70 28.42 -5.32 -27.81
C PHE A 70 29.04 -6.71 -27.92
N GLN A 71 30.12 -6.82 -28.70
CA GLN A 71 30.80 -8.10 -28.89
C GLN A 71 31.78 -8.41 -27.77
N ASN A 72 32.36 -7.42 -27.10
CA ASN A 72 33.34 -7.63 -26.02
C ASN A 72 32.90 -6.96 -24.70
N ASN A 73 33.74 -7.08 -23.68
CA ASN A 73 33.53 -6.55 -22.33
C ASN A 73 33.26 -5.03 -22.31
N ILE A 74 32.52 -4.58 -21.30
CA ILE A 74 32.38 -3.16 -20.97
C ILE A 74 33.64 -2.75 -20.23
N SER A 75 34.61 -2.23 -21.00
CA SER A 75 35.82 -1.62 -20.48
C SER A 75 35.61 -0.12 -20.27
N GLY A 76 35.74 0.34 -19.03
CA GLY A 76 35.48 1.74 -18.68
C GLY A 76 36.31 2.19 -17.49
N VAL A 77 36.18 3.46 -17.13
CA VAL A 77 36.86 4.05 -15.98
C VAL A 77 36.34 3.41 -14.69
N THR A 78 37.24 2.83 -13.89
CA THR A 78 36.89 2.28 -12.57
C THR A 78 36.30 3.37 -11.68
N ASN A 79 35.24 3.06 -10.93
CA ASN A 79 34.52 3.97 -10.02
C ASN A 79 33.82 5.15 -10.72
N ALA A 80 33.51 5.01 -12.02
CA ALA A 80 32.67 5.95 -12.74
C ALA A 80 31.47 5.22 -13.34
N MET A 81 30.29 5.83 -13.19
CA MET A 81 29.03 5.20 -13.59
C MET A 81 28.81 5.27 -15.10
N ILE A 82 28.40 4.16 -15.69
CA ILE A 82 27.89 4.08 -17.05
C ILE A 82 26.39 3.78 -16.96
N TYR A 83 25.59 4.61 -17.60
CA TYR A 83 24.14 4.49 -17.62
C TYR A 83 23.68 3.83 -18.92
N PHE A 84 22.84 2.81 -18.83
CA PHE A 84 22.17 2.17 -19.95
C PHE A 84 20.66 2.32 -19.80
N ASP A 85 20.06 3.17 -20.64
CA ASP A 85 18.61 3.34 -20.77
C ASP A 85 18.15 2.47 -21.95
N VAL A 86 17.57 1.30 -21.66
CA VAL A 86 17.25 0.28 -22.66
C VAL A 86 15.74 0.25 -22.89
N HIS A 87 15.27 0.93 -23.92
CA HIS A 87 13.90 0.78 -24.45
C HIS A 87 13.80 -0.25 -25.58
N GLY A 88 14.92 -0.47 -26.29
CA GLY A 88 15.06 -1.47 -27.36
C GLY A 88 15.70 -2.76 -26.86
N THR A 89 16.80 -3.17 -27.50
CA THR A 89 17.55 -4.37 -27.11
C THR A 89 19.03 -4.05 -26.92
N LEU A 90 19.54 -4.37 -25.73
CA LEU A 90 20.96 -4.45 -25.44
C LEU A 90 21.38 -5.90 -25.51
N LEU A 91 22.22 -6.24 -26.48
CA LEU A 91 22.72 -7.60 -26.70
C LEU A 91 24.21 -7.66 -26.44
N PHE A 92 24.65 -8.62 -25.64
CA PHE A 92 26.06 -9.02 -25.59
C PHE A 92 26.22 -10.34 -26.35
N ASN A 93 27.12 -10.41 -27.32
CA ASN A 93 27.28 -11.62 -28.15
C ASN A 93 28.24 -12.67 -27.57
N GLN A 94 28.79 -12.39 -26.39
CA GLN A 94 29.56 -13.34 -25.58
C GLN A 94 29.37 -12.97 -24.10
N ALA A 95 29.94 -13.77 -23.20
CA ALA A 95 29.98 -13.42 -21.79
C ALA A 95 30.53 -12.00 -21.57
N ALA A 96 29.77 -11.18 -20.86
CA ALA A 96 30.07 -9.78 -20.62
C ALA A 96 30.61 -9.58 -19.21
N THR A 97 31.75 -8.92 -19.09
CA THR A 97 32.26 -8.39 -17.82
C THR A 97 32.28 -6.87 -17.86
N ALA A 98 31.67 -6.23 -16.88
CA ALA A 98 31.78 -4.79 -16.65
C ALA A 98 32.73 -4.53 -15.48
N VAL A 99 33.79 -3.76 -15.72
CA VAL A 99 34.74 -3.33 -14.69
C VAL A 99 34.38 -1.95 -14.13
N ALA A 100 33.64 -1.16 -14.90
CA ALA A 100 33.05 0.10 -14.48
C ALA A 100 31.79 -0.13 -13.64
N ASP A 101 31.36 0.93 -12.94
CA ASP A 101 30.07 0.98 -12.26
C ASP A 101 28.95 1.02 -13.31
N VAL A 102 27.94 0.19 -13.16
CA VAL A 102 26.85 0.07 -14.15
C VAL A 102 25.54 0.49 -13.54
N ASN A 103 24.84 1.41 -14.19
CA ASN A 103 23.42 1.70 -13.95
C ASN A 103 22.63 1.25 -15.17
N LEU A 104 21.93 0.13 -15.04
CA LEU A 104 21.15 -0.49 -16.11
C LEU A 104 19.65 -0.29 -15.81
N HIS A 105 18.98 0.54 -16.60
CA HIS A 105 17.53 0.66 -16.58
C HIS A 105 16.94 0.03 -17.84
N VAL A 106 16.27 -1.10 -17.65
CA VAL A 106 15.53 -1.80 -18.70
C VAL A 106 14.07 -1.42 -18.58
N TYR A 107 13.58 -0.62 -19.52
CA TYR A 107 12.18 -0.20 -19.54
C TYR A 107 11.26 -1.35 -19.96
N ASN A 108 9.95 -1.19 -19.81
CA ASN A 108 8.95 -2.22 -20.13
C ASN A 108 8.99 -2.80 -21.57
N THR A 109 9.48 -2.05 -22.56
CA THR A 109 9.72 -2.53 -23.93
C THR A 109 11.14 -3.05 -24.17
N GLY A 110 12.00 -2.82 -23.18
CA GLY A 110 13.42 -3.12 -23.20
C GLY A 110 13.71 -4.61 -23.03
N ASN A 111 14.79 -5.04 -23.68
CA ASN A 111 15.33 -6.38 -23.54
C ASN A 111 16.85 -6.31 -23.35
N VAL A 112 17.37 -7.03 -22.37
CA VAL A 112 18.81 -7.29 -22.22
C VAL A 112 19.03 -8.77 -22.36
N SER A 113 19.95 -9.15 -23.24
CA SER A 113 20.33 -10.55 -23.40
C SER A 113 21.82 -10.72 -23.60
N VAL A 114 22.35 -11.85 -23.14
CA VAL A 114 23.75 -12.25 -23.37
C VAL A 114 23.73 -13.54 -24.21
N GLY A 115 23.84 -13.38 -25.53
CA GLY A 115 23.89 -14.46 -26.52
C GLY A 115 25.29 -15.07 -26.64
N SER A 116 25.35 -16.38 -26.92
CA SER A 116 26.57 -17.21 -27.11
C SER A 116 27.60 -17.26 -25.95
N GLY A 117 28.41 -18.32 -25.91
CA GLY A 117 29.26 -18.64 -24.75
C GLY A 117 28.44 -19.13 -23.55
N ASN A 118 28.95 -18.96 -22.32
CA ASN A 118 28.21 -19.33 -21.10
C ASN A 118 27.04 -18.37 -20.78
N GLY A 119 26.86 -17.28 -21.54
CA GLY A 119 25.83 -16.27 -21.30
C GLY A 119 26.05 -15.41 -20.05
N ASN A 120 27.26 -15.44 -19.46
CA ASN A 120 27.52 -14.79 -18.18
C ASN A 120 27.49 -13.26 -18.31
N PHE A 121 26.89 -12.61 -17.32
CA PHE A 121 26.98 -11.18 -17.08
C PHE A 121 27.61 -10.95 -15.70
N THR A 122 28.83 -10.43 -15.70
CA THR A 122 29.62 -10.19 -14.50
C THR A 122 29.77 -8.69 -14.27
N LEU A 123 29.36 -8.21 -13.10
CA LEU A 123 29.43 -6.81 -12.68
C LEU A 123 30.47 -6.66 -11.56
N ASN A 124 31.65 -6.14 -11.92
CA ASN A 124 32.77 -5.91 -11.00
C ASN A 124 32.93 -4.44 -10.60
N GLY A 125 32.10 -3.54 -11.13
CA GLY A 125 32.01 -2.16 -10.65
C GLY A 125 31.73 -2.11 -9.15
N GLN A 126 32.28 -1.13 -8.44
CA GLN A 126 32.07 -0.95 -7.01
C GLN A 126 30.62 -0.59 -6.68
N GLN A 127 29.91 0.07 -7.59
CA GLN A 127 28.49 0.40 -7.44
C GLN A 127 27.72 0.00 -8.69
N ASN A 128 26.75 -0.90 -8.55
CA ASN A 128 25.91 -1.34 -9.66
C ASN A 128 24.43 -1.19 -9.31
N VAL A 129 23.65 -0.71 -10.27
CA VAL A 129 22.21 -0.54 -10.17
C VAL A 129 21.56 -1.25 -11.35
N ILE A 130 20.56 -2.09 -11.08
CA ILE A 130 19.70 -2.69 -12.10
C ILE A 130 18.27 -2.35 -11.75
N LEU A 131 17.59 -1.62 -12.63
CA LEU A 131 16.16 -1.39 -12.59
C LEU A 131 15.54 -2.09 -13.79
N ASN A 132 14.77 -3.16 -13.56
CA ASN A 132 14.17 -3.95 -14.64
C ASN A 132 12.65 -3.87 -14.63
N GLU A 133 12.07 -3.23 -15.64
CA GLU A 133 10.64 -3.22 -15.95
C GLU A 133 10.32 -4.09 -17.18
N GLY A 134 11.34 -4.48 -17.95
CA GLY A 134 11.22 -5.25 -19.19
C GLY A 134 11.69 -6.70 -19.01
N VAL A 135 12.57 -7.13 -19.92
CA VAL A 135 13.12 -8.49 -19.92
C VAL A 135 14.64 -8.44 -19.78
N ILE A 136 15.17 -9.21 -18.84
CA ILE A 136 16.60 -9.53 -18.75
C ILE A 136 16.74 -11.04 -18.82
N ASP A 137 17.50 -11.54 -19.79
CA ASP A 137 17.76 -12.97 -19.98
C ASP A 137 19.27 -13.21 -20.09
N VAL A 138 19.84 -13.83 -19.05
CA VAL A 138 21.28 -14.08 -18.94
C VAL A 138 21.56 -15.53 -18.56
N GLY A 139 22.77 -15.99 -18.86
CA GLY A 139 23.29 -17.27 -18.36
C GLY A 139 23.53 -17.19 -16.86
N VAL A 140 24.68 -16.67 -16.45
CA VAL A 140 25.00 -16.41 -15.04
C VAL A 140 24.92 -14.91 -14.78
N LEU A 141 24.31 -14.48 -13.68
CA LEU A 141 24.48 -13.12 -13.18
C LEU A 141 25.43 -13.17 -11.98
N GLN A 142 26.54 -12.45 -12.06
CA GLN A 142 27.58 -12.50 -11.04
C GLN A 142 28.03 -11.11 -10.61
N PHE A 143 28.16 -10.92 -9.31
CA PHE A 143 28.69 -9.70 -8.72
C PHE A 143 30.11 -9.92 -8.17
N GLY A 144 31.00 -8.99 -8.47
CA GLY A 144 32.39 -9.00 -8.01
C GLY A 144 32.52 -8.79 -6.50
N GLY A 145 33.75 -8.89 -5.98
CA GLY A 145 34.05 -8.57 -4.57
C GLY A 145 34.02 -7.07 -4.29
N ASN A 146 33.64 -6.70 -3.06
CA ASN A 146 33.55 -5.32 -2.58
C ASN A 146 32.62 -4.43 -3.42
N THR A 147 31.56 -5.01 -3.96
CA THR A 147 30.56 -4.31 -4.76
C THR A 147 29.32 -4.02 -3.93
N LEU A 148 28.74 -2.84 -4.11
CA LEU A 148 27.39 -2.50 -3.68
C LEU A 148 26.47 -2.64 -4.88
N ASN A 149 25.49 -3.53 -4.79
CA ASN A 149 24.57 -3.82 -5.87
C ASN A 149 23.14 -3.57 -5.42
N THR A 150 22.42 -2.76 -6.17
CA THR A 150 21.00 -2.46 -5.95
C THR A 150 20.22 -2.98 -7.14
N ILE A 151 19.31 -3.92 -6.92
CA ILE A 151 18.51 -4.53 -7.98
C ILE A 151 17.03 -4.41 -7.62
N ASP A 152 16.28 -3.71 -8.46
CA ASP A 152 14.82 -3.63 -8.42
C ASP A 152 14.25 -4.29 -9.67
N ASN A 153 13.54 -5.41 -9.49
CA ASN A 153 12.93 -6.17 -10.57
C ASN A 153 11.41 -6.08 -10.53
N TYR A 154 10.84 -5.34 -11.49
CA TYR A 154 9.40 -5.25 -11.78
C TYR A 154 8.98 -6.14 -12.97
N GLY A 155 9.92 -6.47 -13.86
CA GLY A 155 9.69 -7.27 -15.06
C GLY A 155 10.14 -8.73 -14.94
N ASN A 156 10.58 -9.31 -16.06
CA ASN A 156 11.07 -10.68 -16.12
C ASN A 156 12.60 -10.70 -16.08
N LEU A 157 13.16 -11.25 -15.01
CA LEU A 157 14.59 -11.53 -14.87
C LEU A 157 14.81 -13.04 -14.90
N THR A 158 15.35 -13.54 -16.01
CA THR A 158 15.67 -14.96 -16.21
C THR A 158 17.18 -15.16 -16.15
N ILE A 159 17.60 -16.06 -15.27
CA ILE A 159 18.99 -16.46 -15.08
C ILE A 159 19.06 -17.97 -15.36
N ASN A 160 19.55 -18.33 -16.54
CA ASN A 160 19.60 -19.73 -17.02
C ASN A 160 20.65 -20.59 -16.31
N GLY A 161 21.56 -19.96 -15.58
CA GLY A 161 22.59 -20.55 -14.74
C GLY A 161 22.48 -20.03 -13.31
N ASN A 162 23.62 -19.68 -12.71
CA ASN A 162 23.67 -19.27 -11.31
C ASN A 162 23.49 -17.76 -11.13
N LEU A 163 22.94 -17.37 -9.98
CA LEU A 163 23.05 -16.02 -9.45
C LEU A 163 24.06 -16.04 -8.30
N ASN A 164 25.21 -15.38 -8.49
CA ASN A 164 26.35 -15.48 -7.61
C ASN A 164 26.71 -14.13 -6.98
N MET A 165 26.75 -14.10 -5.66
CA MET A 165 27.25 -12.98 -4.88
C MET A 165 28.60 -13.35 -4.27
N SER A 166 29.61 -12.48 -4.41
CA SER A 166 30.88 -12.63 -3.69
C SER A 166 30.67 -12.47 -2.19
N ASN A 167 31.47 -13.12 -1.35
CA ASN A 167 31.36 -13.03 0.12
C ASN A 167 31.48 -11.60 0.68
N THR A 168 32.17 -10.70 -0.04
CA THR A 168 32.35 -9.30 0.37
C THR A 168 31.44 -8.31 -0.37
N SER A 169 30.54 -8.81 -1.24
CA SER A 169 29.55 -7.96 -1.89
C SER A 169 28.36 -7.68 -0.97
N VAL A 170 27.79 -6.49 -1.09
CA VAL A 170 26.51 -6.13 -0.47
C VAL A 170 25.49 -6.05 -1.60
N THR A 171 24.55 -6.98 -1.63
CA THR A 171 23.48 -6.98 -2.62
C THR A 171 22.15 -6.72 -1.94
N GLN A 172 21.50 -5.65 -2.37
CA GLN A 172 20.14 -5.29 -2.02
C GLN A 172 19.27 -5.63 -3.22
N PHE A 173 18.55 -6.73 -3.14
CA PHE A 173 17.72 -7.22 -4.23
C PHE A 173 16.25 -7.17 -3.81
N ARG A 174 15.40 -6.57 -4.64
CA ARG A 174 13.95 -6.55 -4.47
C ARG A 174 13.25 -7.00 -5.75
N ASN A 175 12.52 -8.11 -5.64
CA ASN A 175 11.59 -8.57 -6.66
C ASN A 175 10.19 -8.04 -6.33
N GLU A 176 9.70 -7.08 -7.10
CA GLU A 176 8.46 -6.36 -6.86
C GLU A 176 7.21 -7.17 -7.23
N GLY A 177 6.01 -6.72 -6.83
CA GLY A 177 4.75 -7.49 -6.94
C GLY A 177 4.39 -8.03 -8.33
N GLY A 178 4.84 -7.37 -9.40
CA GLY A 178 4.68 -7.82 -10.79
C GLY A 178 5.87 -8.62 -11.35
N GLY A 179 6.99 -8.63 -10.63
CA GLY A 179 8.27 -9.17 -11.09
C GLY A 179 8.34 -10.69 -10.99
N LEU A 180 8.92 -11.29 -12.03
CA LEU A 180 9.36 -12.68 -12.03
C LEU A 180 10.89 -12.73 -11.99
N LEU A 181 11.44 -13.38 -10.96
CA LEU A 181 12.81 -13.88 -10.99
C LEU A 181 12.79 -15.40 -11.18
N GLN A 182 13.38 -15.85 -12.27
CA GLN A 182 13.55 -17.28 -12.54
C GLN A 182 15.04 -17.62 -12.59
N ILE A 183 15.45 -18.59 -11.77
CA ILE A 183 16.83 -19.06 -11.68
C ILE A 183 16.86 -20.56 -11.97
N THR A 184 17.52 -20.95 -13.06
CA THR A 184 17.60 -22.36 -13.44
C THR A 184 18.74 -23.08 -12.72
N GLY A 185 19.87 -22.39 -12.50
CA GLY A 185 20.99 -22.89 -11.70
C GLY A 185 20.83 -22.59 -10.21
N ASN A 186 21.95 -22.56 -9.49
CA ASN A 186 21.96 -22.30 -8.05
C ASN A 186 21.97 -20.81 -7.74
N TYR A 187 21.23 -20.42 -6.72
CA TYR A 187 21.38 -19.12 -6.07
C TYR A 187 22.42 -19.23 -4.95
N SER A 188 23.45 -18.38 -4.96
CA SER A 188 24.53 -18.40 -3.96
C SER A 188 24.74 -17.01 -3.35
N ASN A 189 24.19 -16.83 -2.15
CA ASN A 189 24.19 -15.58 -1.39
C ASN A 189 25.39 -15.43 -0.45
N ASN A 190 25.39 -14.34 0.32
CA ASN A 190 26.35 -14.04 1.38
C ASN A 190 25.67 -13.38 2.60
N GLU A 191 26.44 -13.19 3.68
CA GLU A 191 25.97 -12.68 4.97
C GLU A 191 25.54 -11.20 4.95
N ASN A 192 25.96 -10.44 3.94
CA ASN A 192 25.74 -8.99 3.89
C ASN A 192 24.53 -8.61 3.02
N SER A 193 23.93 -9.57 2.33
CA SER A 193 22.93 -9.31 1.29
C SER A 193 21.51 -9.52 1.80
N VAL A 194 20.62 -8.63 1.37
CA VAL A 194 19.19 -8.63 1.71
C VAL A 194 18.42 -8.90 0.43
N TYR A 195 17.50 -9.84 0.52
CA TYR A 195 16.71 -10.29 -0.61
C TYR A 195 15.21 -10.18 -0.27
N ILE A 196 14.50 -9.36 -1.02
CA ILE A 196 13.08 -9.09 -0.81
C ILE A 196 12.29 -9.65 -1.99
N ASN A 197 11.23 -10.36 -1.70
CA ASN A 197 10.32 -10.92 -2.68
C ASN A 197 8.87 -10.58 -2.40
N CYS A 198 8.30 -9.79 -3.30
CA CYS A 198 6.91 -9.39 -3.31
C CYS A 198 6.19 -9.93 -4.55
N GLY A 199 6.95 -10.25 -5.61
CA GLY A 199 6.46 -10.95 -6.80
C GLY A 199 6.64 -12.46 -6.71
N THR A 200 7.13 -13.04 -7.80
CA THR A 200 7.37 -14.49 -7.91
C THR A 200 8.85 -14.82 -8.08
N ILE A 201 9.36 -15.72 -7.26
CA ILE A 201 10.67 -16.35 -7.41
C ILE A 201 10.52 -17.83 -7.63
N VAL A 202 11.20 -18.30 -8.66
CA VAL A 202 11.30 -19.71 -8.99
C VAL A 202 12.78 -20.09 -9.12
N CYS A 203 13.24 -20.95 -8.23
CA CYS A 203 14.56 -21.54 -8.28
C CYS A 203 14.44 -23.03 -8.64
N ASN A 204 14.94 -23.43 -9.81
CA ASN A 204 14.79 -24.80 -10.29
C ASN A 204 15.86 -25.76 -9.75
N SER A 205 16.97 -25.22 -9.25
CA SER A 205 18.02 -25.98 -8.55
C SER A 205 17.98 -25.62 -7.06
N GLY A 206 19.13 -25.41 -6.41
CA GLY A 206 19.20 -25.07 -4.99
C GLY A 206 19.28 -23.57 -4.70
N PHE A 207 18.99 -23.22 -3.46
CA PHE A 207 19.08 -21.86 -2.93
C PHE A 207 19.98 -21.84 -1.68
N ASN A 208 21.16 -21.25 -1.78
CA ASN A 208 22.11 -21.13 -0.67
C ASN A 208 22.01 -19.74 -0.04
N ILE A 209 21.52 -19.66 1.20
CA ILE A 209 21.32 -18.41 1.93
C ILE A 209 22.64 -17.87 2.49
N ASN A 210 23.56 -18.75 2.91
CA ASN A 210 24.91 -18.37 3.35
C ASN A 210 24.95 -17.17 4.32
N GLY A 211 24.03 -17.14 5.28
CA GLY A 211 23.90 -16.10 6.31
C GLY A 211 23.20 -14.81 5.86
N GLY A 212 22.71 -14.76 4.62
CA GLY A 212 21.89 -13.65 4.13
C GLY A 212 20.46 -13.67 4.68
N ARG A 213 19.68 -12.65 4.31
CA ARG A 213 18.33 -12.43 4.82
C ARG A 213 17.31 -12.41 3.68
N ILE A 214 16.19 -13.11 3.86
CA ILE A 214 15.08 -13.16 2.92
C ILE A 214 13.81 -12.60 3.56
N TYR A 215 13.17 -11.65 2.90
CA TYR A 215 11.81 -11.22 3.23
C TYR A 215 10.88 -11.63 2.08
N ASN A 216 9.90 -12.48 2.35
CA ASN A 216 8.96 -12.98 1.34
C ASN A 216 7.53 -12.56 1.69
N THR A 217 6.95 -11.65 0.92
CA THR A 217 5.52 -11.33 0.93
C THR A 217 4.78 -11.90 -0.30
N GLY A 218 5.52 -12.28 -1.35
CA GLY A 218 5.00 -12.91 -2.56
C GLY A 218 5.08 -14.44 -2.58
N ILE A 219 5.41 -14.99 -3.74
CA ILE A 219 5.56 -16.43 -3.99
C ILE A 219 7.04 -16.77 -4.13
N PHE A 220 7.55 -17.64 -3.27
CA PHE A 220 8.89 -18.20 -3.37
C PHE A 220 8.80 -19.72 -3.55
N THR A 221 9.46 -20.26 -4.57
CA THR A 221 9.54 -21.71 -4.80
C THR A 221 10.97 -22.13 -5.11
N SER A 222 11.50 -23.06 -4.33
CA SER A 222 12.74 -23.80 -4.63
C SER A 222 12.42 -25.26 -4.96
N ALA A 223 12.79 -25.71 -6.15
CA ALA A 223 12.66 -27.10 -6.56
C ALA A 223 13.73 -28.00 -5.93
N GLY A 224 14.96 -27.50 -5.79
CA GLY A 224 16.06 -28.16 -5.09
C GLY A 224 16.22 -27.69 -3.65
N ASP A 225 17.33 -28.12 -3.04
CA ASP A 225 17.61 -27.89 -1.63
C ASP A 225 17.80 -26.41 -1.28
N ILE A 226 17.33 -26.02 -0.10
CA ILE A 226 17.60 -24.71 0.49
C ILE A 226 18.63 -24.90 1.60
N ASN A 227 19.83 -24.32 1.43
CA ASN A 227 20.90 -24.43 2.40
C ASN A 227 20.98 -23.16 3.23
N MET A 228 20.70 -23.29 4.53
CA MET A 228 20.78 -22.23 5.54
C MET A 228 22.14 -22.28 6.25
N SER A 229 23.23 -22.30 5.48
CA SER A 229 24.62 -22.21 5.97
C SER A 229 25.01 -20.77 6.35
N GLY A 230 26.19 -20.56 6.94
CA GLY A 230 26.68 -19.24 7.37
C GLY A 230 26.37 -18.94 8.83
N ASN A 231 26.73 -17.76 9.33
CA ASN A 231 26.60 -17.44 10.76
C ASN A 231 25.19 -16.98 11.21
N SER A 232 24.32 -16.51 10.31
CA SER A 232 22.97 -16.00 10.64
C SER A 232 22.01 -16.00 9.44
N SER A 233 21.62 -17.17 8.92
CA SER A 233 20.62 -17.23 7.83
C SER A 233 19.23 -16.91 8.36
N GLU A 234 18.53 -15.98 7.71
CA GLU A 234 17.19 -15.54 8.16
C GLU A 234 16.16 -15.58 7.04
N ILE A 235 14.98 -16.12 7.33
CA ILE A 235 13.82 -16.11 6.44
C ILE A 235 12.65 -15.52 7.21
N TYR A 236 12.09 -14.43 6.68
CA TYR A 236 10.85 -13.81 7.14
C TYR A 236 9.78 -14.02 6.08
N ASN A 237 8.85 -14.93 6.34
CA ASN A 237 7.77 -15.26 5.42
C ASN A 237 6.42 -14.71 5.87
N PHE A 238 5.84 -13.85 5.04
CA PHE A 238 4.47 -13.33 5.14
C PHE A 238 3.60 -13.79 3.97
N GLY A 239 4.21 -14.33 2.90
CA GLY A 239 3.54 -14.84 1.72
C GLY A 239 3.51 -16.37 1.63
N LEU A 240 3.70 -16.89 0.42
CA LEU A 240 3.83 -18.32 0.16
C LEU A 240 5.30 -18.69 -0.08
N PHE A 241 5.83 -19.60 0.72
CA PHE A 241 7.20 -20.09 0.60
C PHE A 241 7.22 -21.61 0.49
N THR A 242 7.83 -22.14 -0.58
CA THR A 242 7.82 -23.57 -0.90
C THR A 242 9.25 -24.08 -1.10
N SER A 243 9.62 -25.11 -0.35
CA SER A 243 10.82 -25.91 -0.57
C SER A 243 10.43 -27.33 -0.97
N ASN A 244 10.60 -27.69 -2.24
CA ASN A 244 10.39 -29.07 -2.71
C ASN A 244 11.62 -29.95 -2.48
N GLY A 245 12.81 -29.35 -2.39
CA GLY A 245 14.01 -30.00 -1.88
C GLY A 245 14.09 -29.96 -0.35
N ASN A 246 15.19 -30.48 0.18
CA ASN A 246 15.47 -30.44 1.61
C ASN A 246 15.87 -29.03 2.03
N MET A 247 15.37 -28.57 3.16
CA MET A 247 15.88 -27.38 3.83
C MET A 247 16.91 -27.82 4.87
N ASN A 248 18.18 -27.56 4.57
CA ASN A 248 19.34 -27.99 5.35
C ASN A 248 19.81 -26.85 6.25
N ASN A 249 19.69 -27.04 7.56
CA ASN A 249 20.07 -26.06 8.56
C ASN A 249 21.48 -26.32 9.12
N ALA A 250 22.39 -25.36 8.95
CA ALA A 250 23.82 -25.53 9.23
C ALA A 250 24.52 -24.27 9.83
N PRO A 251 23.84 -23.51 10.70
CA PRO A 251 24.27 -23.45 12.12
C PRO A 251 23.10 -23.70 13.11
N SER A 252 23.32 -23.57 14.42
CA SER A 252 22.26 -23.72 15.43
C SER A 252 21.25 -22.57 15.48
N ASP A 253 21.47 -21.48 14.74
CA ASP A 253 20.87 -20.16 15.02
C ASP A 253 20.14 -19.55 13.81
N ALA A 254 19.84 -20.33 12.76
CA ALA A 254 19.04 -19.82 11.64
C ALA A 254 17.63 -19.43 12.10
N ILE A 255 17.17 -18.25 11.67
CA ILE A 255 15.85 -17.71 12.04
C ILE A 255 14.87 -18.01 10.91
N ILE A 256 13.77 -18.67 11.25
CA ILE A 256 12.62 -18.78 10.34
C ILE A 256 11.43 -18.15 11.03
N TYR A 257 11.01 -17.00 10.54
CA TYR A 257 9.80 -16.33 10.94
C TYR A 257 8.69 -16.60 9.92
N ASN A 258 7.50 -16.96 10.39
CA ASN A 258 6.37 -17.25 9.51
C ASN A 258 5.05 -16.66 10.04
N GLU A 259 4.46 -15.80 9.23
CA GLU A 259 3.06 -15.34 9.31
C GLU A 259 2.23 -15.77 8.10
N GLY A 260 2.89 -16.23 7.03
CA GLY A 260 2.25 -16.73 5.83
C GLY A 260 2.08 -18.25 5.84
N LYS A 261 2.26 -18.85 4.67
CA LYS A 261 2.33 -20.30 4.49
C LYS A 261 3.73 -20.74 4.06
N ILE A 262 4.32 -21.67 4.81
CA ILE A 262 5.52 -22.40 4.41
C ILE A 262 5.12 -23.84 4.07
N PHE A 263 5.59 -24.35 2.93
CA PHE A 263 5.63 -25.76 2.60
C PHE A 263 7.07 -26.27 2.56
N LEU A 264 7.38 -27.35 3.28
CA LEU A 264 8.70 -27.98 3.30
C LEU A 264 8.60 -29.44 2.91
N ASN A 265 9.41 -29.89 1.95
CA ASN A 265 9.56 -31.31 1.72
C ASN A 265 10.22 -32.00 2.92
N GLN A 266 11.32 -31.45 3.43
CA GLN A 266 11.99 -31.89 4.66
C GLN A 266 12.74 -30.71 5.28
N TYR A 267 12.75 -30.62 6.61
CA TYR A 267 13.63 -29.71 7.35
C TYR A 267 14.57 -30.55 8.21
N GLN A 268 15.87 -30.35 8.07
CA GLN A 268 16.87 -31.20 8.74
C GLN A 268 18.14 -30.44 9.12
N GLY A 269 18.92 -30.98 10.06
CA GLY A 269 20.25 -30.48 10.41
C GLY A 269 20.40 -30.18 11.91
N GLY A 270 20.91 -28.98 12.23
CA GLY A 270 21.23 -28.54 13.59
C GLY A 270 20.02 -28.31 14.52
N ASN A 271 20.04 -27.25 15.32
CA ASN A 271 18.87 -26.81 16.11
C ASN A 271 17.98 -25.92 15.27
N ALA A 272 16.66 -26.02 15.42
CA ALA A 272 15.69 -25.20 14.70
C ALA A 272 14.99 -24.19 15.61
N ALA A 273 14.71 -23.00 15.09
CA ALA A 273 13.78 -22.06 15.69
C ALA A 273 12.79 -21.56 14.63
N PHE A 274 11.53 -21.96 14.77
CA PHE A 274 10.42 -21.43 13.96
C PHE A 274 9.63 -20.45 14.80
N HIS A 275 9.71 -19.19 14.44
CA HIS A 275 9.03 -18.09 15.07
C HIS A 275 7.73 -17.81 14.33
N GLY A 276 6.63 -17.68 15.08
CA GLY A 276 5.38 -17.13 14.54
C GLY A 276 5.10 -15.73 15.08
N PRO A 277 3.98 -15.13 14.69
CA PRO A 277 3.62 -13.78 15.11
C PRO A 277 3.44 -13.69 16.62
N ALA A 278 3.80 -12.55 17.22
CA ALA A 278 3.59 -12.31 18.65
C ALA A 278 2.09 -12.22 19.00
N SER A 279 1.28 -11.61 18.12
CA SER A 279 -0.17 -11.48 18.32
C SER A 279 -0.92 -12.77 18.02
N SER A 280 -1.85 -13.16 18.89
CA SER A 280 -2.75 -14.30 18.68
C SER A 280 -3.84 -14.07 17.64
N SER A 281 -4.04 -12.82 17.19
CA SER A 281 -4.91 -12.49 16.04
C SER A 281 -4.32 -12.89 14.70
N LYS A 282 -3.06 -13.34 14.68
CA LYS A 282 -2.36 -13.85 13.50
C LYS A 282 -1.85 -15.26 13.77
N LYS A 283 -1.59 -16.03 12.71
CA LYS A 283 -1.05 -17.39 12.80
C LYS A 283 -0.27 -17.72 11.54
N GLY A 284 0.94 -18.25 11.71
CA GLY A 284 1.73 -18.79 10.60
C GLY A 284 1.43 -20.27 10.37
N TYR A 285 1.39 -20.69 9.11
CA TYR A 285 1.05 -22.07 8.73
C TYR A 285 2.25 -22.78 8.10
N ILE A 286 2.58 -23.95 8.63
CA ILE A 286 3.72 -24.75 8.17
C ILE A 286 3.24 -26.15 7.81
N GLU A 287 3.35 -26.51 6.54
CA GLU A 287 3.02 -27.83 6.02
C GLU A 287 4.30 -28.57 5.65
N VAL A 288 4.45 -29.81 6.11
CA VAL A 288 5.65 -30.62 5.86
C VAL A 288 5.31 -31.96 5.20
N ASN A 289 6.10 -32.37 4.22
CA ASN A 289 5.94 -33.67 3.55
C ASN A 289 6.66 -34.79 4.31
N ASN A 290 7.85 -34.53 4.82
CA ASN A 290 8.62 -35.41 5.72
C ASN A 290 8.72 -34.78 7.11
N ALA A 291 8.90 -35.61 8.14
CA ALA A 291 9.03 -35.12 9.51
C ALA A 291 10.27 -34.21 9.62
N ILE A 292 10.17 -33.19 10.47
CA ILE A 292 11.26 -32.32 10.84
C ILE A 292 12.28 -33.16 11.64
N GLN A 293 13.55 -33.09 11.24
CA GLN A 293 14.66 -33.91 11.76
C GLN A 293 15.82 -33.04 12.23
N VAL A 294 15.69 -32.48 13.42
CA VAL A 294 16.63 -31.52 14.01
C VAL A 294 16.96 -31.93 15.44
N ASN A 295 18.04 -31.44 16.03
CA ASN A 295 18.42 -31.83 17.39
C ASN A 295 17.41 -31.27 18.43
N ASN A 296 17.40 -29.95 18.58
CA ASN A 296 16.41 -29.22 19.38
C ASN A 296 15.56 -28.33 18.47
N ALA A 297 14.31 -28.11 18.87
CA ALA A 297 13.38 -27.29 18.10
C ALA A 297 12.64 -26.34 19.04
N VAL A 298 12.61 -25.04 18.73
CA VAL A 298 11.71 -24.08 19.40
C VAL A 298 10.66 -23.64 18.39
N MET A 299 9.39 -23.74 18.76
CA MET A 299 8.26 -23.54 17.85
C MET A 299 7.26 -22.54 18.43
N GLY A 300 6.91 -21.52 17.64
CA GLY A 300 5.85 -20.57 17.95
C GLY A 300 6.36 -19.17 18.31
N PRO A 301 5.55 -18.34 18.97
CA PRO A 301 4.14 -18.56 19.28
C PRO A 301 3.27 -18.55 18.01
N ASN A 302 1.99 -18.90 18.13
CA ASN A 302 0.98 -18.73 17.07
C ASN A 302 1.35 -19.38 15.72
N LEU A 303 1.77 -20.65 15.75
CA LEU A 303 2.01 -21.45 14.54
C LEU A 303 1.02 -22.60 14.44
N ASP A 304 0.72 -23.04 13.22
CA ASP A 304 0.03 -24.30 12.94
C ASP A 304 0.92 -25.20 12.10
N PHE A 305 1.06 -26.46 12.52
CA PHE A 305 1.85 -27.46 11.79
C PHE A 305 0.95 -28.55 11.23
N LYS A 306 1.22 -28.94 9.98
CA LYS A 306 0.45 -29.97 9.28
C LYS A 306 1.37 -30.93 8.53
N ARG A 307 1.06 -32.22 8.60
CA ARG A 307 1.60 -33.23 7.69
C ARG A 307 0.84 -33.19 6.36
N SER A 308 1.57 -33.19 5.25
CA SER A 308 0.95 -33.23 3.91
C SER A 308 0.11 -34.50 3.72
N THR A 309 0.51 -35.59 4.37
CA THR A 309 -0.20 -36.87 4.40
C THR A 309 -0.15 -37.49 5.79
N GLY A 310 -1.26 -38.07 6.24
CA GLY A 310 -1.37 -38.75 7.53
C GLY A 310 -1.85 -37.84 8.66
N VAL A 311 -1.71 -38.32 9.90
CA VAL A 311 -2.08 -37.58 11.10
C VAL A 311 -1.06 -36.47 11.35
N SER A 312 -1.52 -35.30 11.81
CA SER A 312 -0.67 -34.19 12.24
C SER A 312 -0.66 -34.11 13.76
N ASP A 313 0.41 -34.60 14.37
CA ASP A 313 0.65 -34.52 15.80
C ASP A 313 2.16 -34.37 16.07
N PRO A 314 2.58 -34.03 17.31
CA PRO A 314 4.00 -33.90 17.63
C PRO A 314 4.87 -35.10 17.24
N SER A 315 4.38 -36.34 17.38
CA SER A 315 5.16 -37.56 17.14
C SER A 315 5.39 -37.84 15.66
N THR A 316 4.50 -37.34 14.80
CA THR A 316 4.56 -37.51 13.34
C THR A 316 5.26 -36.34 12.65
N LEU A 317 5.20 -35.14 13.25
CA LEU A 317 5.85 -33.93 12.74
C LEU A 317 7.32 -33.83 13.11
N PHE A 318 7.72 -34.35 14.28
CA PHE A 318 9.07 -34.22 14.81
C PHE A 318 9.66 -35.61 15.03
N MET A 319 10.63 -35.99 14.20
CA MET A 319 11.36 -37.24 14.30
C MET A 319 12.79 -36.95 14.78
N ASN A 320 13.26 -37.70 15.77
CA ASN A 320 14.58 -37.49 16.38
C ASN A 320 14.84 -36.04 16.86
N SER A 321 13.77 -35.30 17.15
CA SER A 321 13.84 -33.90 17.58
C SER A 321 13.26 -33.73 18.97
N ASN A 322 13.77 -32.76 19.72
CA ASN A 322 13.25 -32.38 21.03
C ASN A 322 12.54 -31.01 20.96
N PRO A 323 11.25 -30.94 20.57
CA PRO A 323 10.55 -29.68 20.41
C PRO A 323 10.09 -29.08 21.74
N SER A 324 10.33 -27.78 21.90
CA SER A 324 9.73 -26.90 22.91
C SER A 324 8.73 -25.97 22.23
N TYR A 325 7.52 -25.88 22.78
CA TYR A 325 6.44 -25.10 22.20
C TYR A 325 6.21 -23.80 22.99
N LEU A 326 6.12 -22.71 22.26
CA LEU A 326 5.60 -21.44 22.76
C LEU A 326 4.06 -21.42 22.67
N ALA A 327 3.43 -20.33 23.09
CA ALA A 327 1.98 -20.22 23.16
C ALA A 327 1.30 -20.46 21.80
N ASN A 328 0.13 -21.12 21.82
CA ASN A 328 -0.76 -21.29 20.67
C ASN A 328 -0.11 -21.96 19.44
N VAL A 329 0.79 -22.92 19.68
CA VAL A 329 1.18 -23.90 18.66
C VAL A 329 0.07 -24.93 18.51
N THR A 330 -0.43 -25.10 17.29
CA THR A 330 -1.49 -26.04 16.94
C THR A 330 -1.03 -27.04 15.89
N PHE A 331 -1.80 -28.12 15.73
CA PHE A 331 -1.53 -29.18 14.77
C PHE A 331 -2.76 -29.40 13.91
N ASP A 332 -2.67 -29.03 12.64
CA ASP A 332 -3.72 -29.13 11.62
C ASP A 332 -5.05 -28.47 12.04
N CYS A 333 -4.97 -27.31 12.69
CA CYS A 333 -6.17 -26.54 13.01
C CYS A 333 -6.88 -26.03 11.75
N ALA A 334 -6.13 -25.82 10.65
CA ALA A 334 -6.68 -25.31 9.40
C ALA A 334 -7.71 -26.26 8.81
N SER A 335 -7.38 -27.55 8.70
CA SER A 335 -8.27 -28.55 8.09
C SER A 335 -9.54 -28.78 8.93
N THR A 336 -9.46 -28.48 10.23
CA THR A 336 -10.59 -28.61 11.17
C THR A 336 -11.33 -27.29 11.40
N SER A 337 -10.94 -26.21 10.72
CA SER A 337 -11.50 -24.85 10.91
C SER A 337 -11.49 -24.39 12.37
N SER A 338 -10.45 -24.78 13.13
CA SER A 338 -10.34 -24.52 14.58
C SER A 338 -9.19 -23.56 14.94
N CYS A 339 -8.53 -22.97 13.95
CA CYS A 339 -7.44 -22.02 14.17
C CYS A 339 -7.92 -20.72 14.84
N SER A 340 -7.07 -20.17 15.70
CA SER A 340 -7.31 -18.88 16.37
C SER A 340 -7.29 -17.66 15.44
N ALA A 341 -6.70 -17.79 14.25
CA ALA A 341 -6.55 -16.73 13.26
C ALA A 341 -6.51 -17.34 11.86
N PRO A 342 -6.97 -16.63 10.80
CA PRO A 342 -7.00 -17.15 9.44
C PRO A 342 -5.62 -17.22 8.78
N LEU A 343 -5.49 -18.03 7.72
CA LEU A 343 -4.32 -18.03 6.84
C LEU A 343 -4.35 -16.81 5.91
N VAL A 344 -3.23 -16.07 5.87
CA VAL A 344 -2.97 -14.99 4.91
C VAL A 344 -1.73 -15.35 4.11
N ILE A 345 -1.78 -15.25 2.78
CA ILE A 345 -0.65 -15.54 1.87
C ILE A 345 -0.32 -14.41 0.90
N ASN A 346 -1.13 -13.35 0.92
CA ASN A 346 -0.88 -12.13 0.18
C ASN A 346 -1.18 -10.96 1.13
N PRO A 347 -0.17 -10.48 1.86
CA PRO A 347 -0.38 -9.43 2.84
C PRO A 347 -0.52 -8.04 2.20
N GLY A 348 -0.35 -7.91 0.88
CA GLY A 348 -0.62 -6.67 0.14
C GLY A 348 0.48 -5.61 0.20
N PHE A 349 1.66 -5.92 0.74
CA PHE A 349 2.76 -4.96 0.88
C PHE A 349 4.10 -5.52 0.38
N CYS A 350 5.04 -4.61 0.09
CA CYS A 350 6.42 -4.94 -0.23
C CYS A 350 7.38 -4.22 0.73
N PRO A 351 8.28 -4.92 1.44
CA PRO A 351 9.29 -4.28 2.28
C PRO A 351 10.18 -3.30 1.51
N ALA A 352 10.66 -2.27 2.22
CA ALA A 352 11.70 -1.40 1.71
C ALA A 352 12.95 -2.21 1.39
N ILE A 353 13.79 -1.74 0.46
CA ILE A 353 14.98 -2.48 -0.02
C ILE A 353 16.02 -2.81 1.08
N THR A 354 15.92 -2.14 2.23
CA THR A 354 16.70 -2.37 3.45
C THR A 354 16.19 -3.55 4.31
N GLY A 355 15.00 -4.08 3.99
CA GLY A 355 14.29 -5.10 4.77
C GLY A 355 13.27 -4.53 5.75
N ASP A 356 13.13 -3.20 5.85
CA ASP A 356 12.16 -2.57 6.75
C ASP A 356 10.73 -2.84 6.24
N LEU A 357 9.87 -3.34 7.13
CA LEU A 357 8.45 -3.51 6.81
C LEU A 357 7.78 -2.14 6.69
N PRO A 358 6.88 -1.92 5.71
CA PRO A 358 6.21 -0.64 5.56
C PRO A 358 5.24 -0.40 6.71
N PRO A 359 4.81 0.86 6.92
CA PRO A 359 3.59 1.16 7.69
C PRO A 359 2.39 0.36 7.17
N MET A 360 1.33 0.32 7.96
CA MET A 360 0.03 -0.12 7.50
C MET A 360 -0.95 1.04 7.64
N ALA A 361 -1.30 1.65 6.52
CA ALA A 361 -2.40 2.60 6.42
C ALA A 361 -3.68 1.81 6.09
N VAL A 362 -4.76 2.02 6.84
CA VAL A 362 -6.01 1.27 6.69
C VAL A 362 -7.13 2.22 6.28
N ASP A 363 -7.80 1.88 5.18
CA ASP A 363 -8.95 2.63 4.68
C ASP A 363 -9.99 2.90 5.78
N ASP A 364 -10.39 4.17 5.90
CA ASP A 364 -11.37 4.62 6.87
C ASP A 364 -12.74 4.92 6.25
N SER A 365 -13.75 5.00 7.12
CA SER A 365 -15.06 5.50 6.74
C SER A 365 -15.64 6.40 7.83
N TYR A 366 -15.86 7.67 7.49
CA TYR A 366 -16.43 8.67 8.40
C TYR A 366 -17.80 9.16 7.88
N THR A 367 -18.73 9.41 8.81
CA THR A 367 -19.94 10.20 8.52
C THR A 367 -19.80 11.57 9.18
N ILE A 368 -19.64 12.63 8.39
CA ILE A 368 -19.29 13.97 8.89
C ILE A 368 -20.29 15.00 8.36
N ASN A 369 -20.94 15.74 9.26
CA ASN A 369 -21.82 16.84 8.87
C ASN A 369 -21.01 17.99 8.25
N ALA A 370 -21.60 18.69 7.29
CA ALA A 370 -20.97 19.90 6.74
C ALA A 370 -20.69 20.93 7.85
N GLY A 371 -19.46 21.43 7.91
CA GLY A 371 -18.97 22.33 8.96
C GLY A 371 -18.46 21.64 10.22
N SER A 372 -18.23 20.32 10.19
CA SER A 372 -17.74 19.53 11.33
C SER A 372 -16.45 18.76 10.99
N SER A 373 -15.90 18.06 11.97
CA SER A 373 -14.75 17.15 11.83
C SER A 373 -15.15 15.69 12.15
N SER A 374 -14.30 14.74 11.78
CA SER A 374 -14.42 13.33 12.15
C SER A 374 -14.42 13.14 13.68
N THR A 375 -15.03 12.04 14.13
CA THR A 375 -15.08 11.68 15.56
C THR A 375 -13.80 11.03 16.08
N GLY A 376 -12.98 10.51 15.17
CA GLY A 376 -11.65 9.93 15.42
C GLY A 376 -10.65 10.45 14.39
N ILE A 377 -9.43 9.92 14.46
CA ILE A 377 -8.33 10.31 13.58
C ILE A 377 -7.97 9.16 12.65
N VAL A 378 -7.36 9.48 11.51
CA VAL A 378 -6.99 8.47 10.51
C VAL A 378 -5.96 7.44 10.99
N LEU A 379 -5.30 7.70 12.12
CA LEU A 379 -4.31 6.78 12.70
C LEU A 379 -4.90 5.78 13.71
N ASP A 380 -6.21 5.80 13.96
CA ASP A 380 -6.83 4.98 15.01
C ASP A 380 -6.72 3.46 14.72
N ASN A 381 -6.59 3.08 13.45
CA ASN A 381 -6.43 1.72 12.92
C ASN A 381 -5.12 1.50 12.15
N ASP A 382 -4.24 2.49 12.12
CA ASP A 382 -2.96 2.43 11.41
C ASP A 382 -1.81 1.92 12.29
N PHE A 383 -0.74 1.45 11.67
CA PHE A 383 0.46 0.93 12.35
C PHE A 383 1.76 1.49 11.75
N GLU A 384 2.76 1.76 12.59
CA GLU A 384 4.06 2.31 12.18
C GLU A 384 4.86 1.34 11.27
N THR A 385 4.66 0.05 11.48
CA THR A 385 5.15 -1.04 10.62
C THR A 385 4.05 -2.10 10.51
N TYR A 386 4.19 -3.00 9.55
CA TYR A 386 3.42 -4.25 9.55
C TYR A 386 3.63 -4.99 10.88
N ASN A 387 2.55 -5.15 11.67
CA ASN A 387 2.58 -5.65 13.06
C ASN A 387 3.36 -4.81 14.08
N GLY A 388 3.60 -3.55 13.75
CA GLY A 388 4.23 -2.59 14.62
C GLY A 388 3.32 -2.10 15.74
N PRO A 389 3.82 -1.19 16.57
CA PRO A 389 2.97 -0.37 17.41
C PRO A 389 1.96 0.41 16.56
N GLN A 390 0.84 0.80 17.17
CA GLN A 390 -0.13 1.71 16.56
C GLN A 390 0.59 2.98 16.06
N ALA A 391 0.19 3.46 14.89
CA ALA A 391 0.67 4.72 14.37
C ALA A 391 0.19 5.88 15.25
N THR A 392 1.04 6.88 15.39
CA THR A 392 0.79 8.10 16.15
C THR A 392 1.40 9.28 15.39
N ILE A 393 0.95 10.48 15.70
CA ILE A 393 1.54 11.72 15.16
C ILE A 393 3.04 11.92 15.48
N THR A 394 3.64 11.06 16.32
CA THR A 394 5.05 11.14 16.72
C THR A 394 5.97 10.13 16.03
N ASN A 395 5.43 9.00 15.57
CA ASN A 395 6.20 7.93 14.96
C ASN A 395 5.94 7.77 13.45
N VAL A 396 4.88 8.41 12.93
CA VAL A 396 4.66 8.56 11.49
C VAL A 396 4.46 10.03 11.11
N THR A 397 4.83 10.36 9.87
CA THR A 397 4.44 11.61 9.22
C THR A 397 3.24 11.35 8.33
N MET A 398 2.17 12.14 8.49
CA MET A 398 0.96 12.09 7.65
C MET A 398 0.99 13.15 6.54
N THR A 399 0.55 12.78 5.34
CA THR A 399 0.30 13.73 4.24
C THR A 399 -1.02 13.43 3.54
N GLN A 400 -1.73 14.47 3.11
CA GLN A 400 -2.88 14.31 2.22
C GLN A 400 -2.38 14.27 0.77
N ILE A 401 -2.65 13.19 0.06
CA ILE A 401 -2.24 12.99 -1.34
C ILE A 401 -3.28 13.59 -2.28
N SER A 402 -4.56 13.26 -2.08
CA SER A 402 -5.63 13.71 -2.96
C SER A 402 -6.96 13.82 -2.23
N THR A 403 -7.91 14.58 -2.80
CA THR A 403 -9.29 14.64 -2.34
C THR A 403 -10.23 14.81 -3.53
N SER A 404 -11.38 14.13 -3.49
CA SER A 404 -12.44 14.28 -4.47
C SER A 404 -13.20 15.61 -4.36
N ASN A 405 -13.06 16.33 -3.23
CA ASN A 405 -13.68 17.63 -3.00
C ASN A 405 -12.79 18.53 -2.13
N SER A 406 -12.46 19.73 -2.63
CA SER A 406 -11.60 20.69 -1.92
C SER A 406 -12.13 21.16 -0.56
N ASN A 407 -13.41 20.95 -0.28
CA ASN A 407 -14.01 21.23 1.02
C ASN A 407 -13.74 20.16 2.08
N ILE A 408 -13.11 19.05 1.69
CA ILE A 408 -12.79 17.92 2.58
C ILE A 408 -11.27 17.80 2.66
N ASN A 409 -10.74 17.99 3.88
CA ASN A 409 -9.30 18.03 4.12
C ASN A 409 -8.93 17.28 5.39
N LEU A 410 -7.80 16.60 5.35
CA LEU A 410 -7.11 16.00 6.49
C LEU A 410 -6.24 17.07 7.16
N ASN A 411 -6.42 17.23 8.47
CA ASN A 411 -5.49 17.99 9.29
C ASN A 411 -4.29 17.10 9.64
N THR A 412 -3.19 17.22 8.90
CA THR A 412 -2.00 16.36 9.06
C THR A 412 -1.27 16.52 10.40
N THR A 413 -1.61 17.53 11.20
CA THR A 413 -1.04 17.72 12.55
C THR A 413 -1.86 16.97 13.61
N THR A 414 -3.17 16.83 13.40
CA THR A 414 -4.08 16.23 14.39
C THR A 414 -4.64 14.87 13.96
N GLY A 415 -4.60 14.55 12.67
CA GLY A 415 -5.17 13.34 12.07
C GLY A 415 -6.68 13.40 11.82
N PHE A 416 -7.36 14.50 12.16
CA PHE A 416 -8.81 14.64 11.92
C PHE A 416 -9.12 15.02 10.47
N VAL A 417 -10.16 14.41 9.90
CA VAL A 417 -10.76 14.84 8.64
C VAL A 417 -11.79 15.94 8.91
N THR A 418 -11.79 16.99 8.10
CA THR A 418 -12.68 18.15 8.24
C THR A 418 -13.54 18.33 7.00
N VAL A 419 -14.80 18.71 7.17
CA VAL A 419 -15.73 19.01 6.08
C VAL A 419 -16.17 20.47 6.22
N ALA A 420 -15.88 21.30 5.22
CA ALA A 420 -16.23 22.72 5.25
C ALA A 420 -17.76 22.93 5.25
N PRO A 421 -18.27 24.02 5.86
CA PRO A 421 -19.68 24.38 5.78
C PRO A 421 -20.17 24.50 4.34
N GLY A 422 -21.42 24.10 4.09
CA GLY A 422 -22.03 24.19 2.75
C GLY A 422 -21.62 23.09 1.77
N THR A 423 -20.80 22.11 2.20
CA THR A 423 -20.51 20.92 1.39
C THR A 423 -21.80 20.15 1.12
N PRO A 424 -22.16 19.87 -0.15
CA PRO A 424 -23.34 19.10 -0.48
C PRO A 424 -23.33 17.72 0.13
N ALA A 425 -24.52 17.16 0.33
CA ALA A 425 -24.65 15.77 0.72
C ALA A 425 -24.12 14.84 -0.38
N GLY A 426 -23.38 13.82 0.03
CA GLY A 426 -22.74 12.90 -0.90
C GLY A 426 -21.69 12.05 -0.23
N THR A 427 -21.12 11.13 -1.00
CA THR A 427 -19.94 10.35 -0.62
C THR A 427 -18.74 10.90 -1.36
N TYR A 428 -17.68 11.15 -0.61
CA TYR A 428 -16.42 11.69 -1.10
C TYR A 428 -15.29 10.79 -0.66
N THR A 429 -14.20 10.80 -1.42
CA THR A 429 -12.95 10.14 -1.05
C THR A 429 -11.85 11.15 -0.78
N LEU A 430 -10.96 10.81 0.15
CA LEU A 430 -9.70 11.47 0.43
C LEU A 430 -8.62 10.39 0.52
N GLU A 431 -7.47 10.61 -0.11
CA GLU A 431 -6.33 9.70 -0.05
C GLU A 431 -5.24 10.33 0.80
N TYR A 432 -4.74 9.58 1.77
CA TYR A 432 -3.64 10.01 2.62
C TYR A 432 -2.50 9.00 2.60
N GLN A 433 -1.33 9.44 3.06
CA GLN A 433 -0.13 8.65 3.19
C GLN A 433 0.45 8.80 4.59
N ILE A 434 0.92 7.69 5.15
CA ILE A 434 1.78 7.68 6.33
C ILE A 434 3.18 7.21 5.93
N CYS A 435 4.20 7.88 6.44
CA CYS A 435 5.60 7.47 6.28
C CYS A 435 6.23 7.32 7.66
N GLN A 436 7.14 6.36 7.80
CA GLN A 436 7.84 6.15 9.07
C GLN A 436 8.71 7.36 9.41
N GLN A 437 8.70 7.79 10.66
CA GLN A 437 9.58 8.86 11.11
C GLN A 437 11.07 8.44 11.03
N ALA A 438 11.36 7.18 11.33
CA ALA A 438 12.71 6.62 11.29
C ALA A 438 13.22 6.38 9.85
N ASN A 439 12.33 6.11 8.91
CA ASN A 439 12.63 5.93 7.49
C ASN A 439 11.58 6.66 6.63
N PRO A 440 11.77 7.97 6.37
CA PRO A 440 10.77 8.79 5.68
C PRO A 440 10.48 8.39 4.23
N THR A 441 11.25 7.47 3.66
CA THR A 441 11.01 6.92 2.32
C THR A 441 10.15 5.66 2.32
N ASN A 442 9.91 5.07 3.50
CA ASN A 442 9.07 3.90 3.69
C ASN A 442 7.66 4.34 4.11
N CYS A 443 6.71 4.20 3.19
CA CYS A 443 5.38 4.78 3.32
C CYS A 443 4.29 3.81 2.86
N ASP A 444 3.06 4.04 3.33
CA ASP A 444 1.85 3.35 2.89
C ASP A 444 0.70 4.37 2.71
N THR A 445 -0.29 4.04 1.86
CA THR A 445 -1.41 4.92 1.51
C THR A 445 -2.75 4.26 1.81
N ALA A 446 -3.72 5.06 2.24
CA ALA A 446 -5.10 4.61 2.46
C ALA A 446 -6.12 5.63 1.96
N ILE A 447 -7.35 5.14 1.74
CA ILE A 447 -8.49 5.91 1.25
C ILE A 447 -9.52 6.06 2.36
N ASP A 448 -9.80 7.32 2.72
CA ASP A 448 -10.93 7.68 3.56
C ASP A 448 -12.19 7.83 2.72
N THR A 449 -13.27 7.16 3.12
CA THR A 449 -14.62 7.38 2.60
C THR A 449 -15.40 8.32 3.52
N ILE A 450 -15.68 9.53 3.05
CA ILE A 450 -16.41 10.56 3.80
C ILE A 450 -17.85 10.63 3.30
N ILE A 451 -18.80 10.30 4.17
CA ILE A 451 -20.23 10.43 3.92
C ILE A 451 -20.70 11.75 4.55
N VAL A 452 -21.07 12.71 3.72
CA VAL A 452 -21.78 13.93 4.14
C VAL A 452 -23.27 13.63 4.06
N PRO A 453 -23.96 13.45 5.21
CA PRO A 453 -25.37 13.04 5.19
C PRO A 453 -26.25 14.16 4.60
N GLY A 454 -27.22 13.75 3.77
CA GLY A 454 -28.28 14.64 3.31
C GLY A 454 -29.36 14.82 4.38
N GLY A 455 -29.72 16.06 4.67
CA GLY A 455 -30.91 16.35 5.48
C GLY A 455 -30.68 16.78 6.92
N GLY A 456 -29.65 17.59 7.18
CA GLY A 456 -29.59 18.42 8.38
C GLY A 456 -29.96 19.87 8.06
N THR A 457 -31.19 20.17 7.59
CA THR A 457 -31.68 21.55 7.71
C THR A 457 -31.82 21.82 9.20
N THR A 458 -30.82 22.46 9.80
CA THR A 458 -30.97 22.93 11.17
C THR A 458 -32.20 23.82 11.22
N PRO A 459 -33.24 23.49 12.02
CA PRO A 459 -34.44 24.32 12.10
C PRO A 459 -34.03 25.71 12.57
N CYS A 460 -34.31 26.69 11.74
CA CYS A 460 -33.87 28.06 11.89
C CYS A 460 -35.07 28.99 11.83
N TYR A 461 -35.02 30.14 12.51
CA TYR A 461 -36.01 31.19 12.37
C TYR A 461 -35.39 32.38 11.63
N LYS A 462 -36.15 33.07 10.77
CA LYS A 462 -35.73 34.35 10.18
C LYS A 462 -36.24 35.51 11.04
N PRO A 463 -35.52 36.64 11.13
CA PRO A 463 -36.10 37.88 11.64
C PRO A 463 -37.37 38.22 10.86
N GLY A 464 -38.37 38.82 11.52
CA GLY A 464 -39.54 39.35 10.81
C GLY A 464 -39.10 40.41 9.80
N ILE A 465 -39.61 40.33 8.56
CA ILE A 465 -39.30 41.31 7.52
C ILE A 465 -39.91 42.67 7.91
N THR A 466 -39.09 43.71 8.06
CA THR A 466 -39.52 45.05 8.49
C THR A 466 -39.69 46.06 7.35
N ALA A 467 -39.39 45.68 6.10
CA ALA A 467 -39.59 46.51 4.89
C ALA A 467 -39.84 45.65 3.64
N GLY A 468 -40.63 46.14 2.67
CA GLY A 468 -40.92 45.47 1.39
C GLY A 468 -42.42 45.22 1.13
N THR A 469 -42.76 44.36 0.15
CA THR A 469 -44.14 43.94 -0.14
C THR A 469 -44.66 43.05 0.99
N LEU A 470 -45.35 43.66 1.94
CA LEU A 470 -45.81 43.00 3.15
C LEU A 470 -47.15 42.25 2.90
N LEU A 471 -47.10 40.92 2.86
CA LEU A 471 -48.31 40.09 2.81
C LEU A 471 -49.10 40.18 4.13
N PRO A 472 -50.44 40.21 4.10
CA PRO A 472 -51.27 40.16 5.31
C PRO A 472 -50.90 38.96 6.19
N THR A 473 -50.70 39.20 7.48
CA THR A 473 -50.82 38.11 8.47
C THR A 473 -52.31 37.90 8.70
N ASN A 474 -52.77 36.66 8.54
CA ASN A 474 -54.21 36.32 8.59
C ASN A 474 -54.59 35.50 9.82
N VAL A 475 -53.60 35.12 10.65
CA VAL A 475 -53.79 34.29 11.85
C VAL A 475 -53.01 34.91 13.00
N GLY A 476 -53.59 34.93 14.20
CA GLY A 476 -52.92 35.50 15.35
C GLY A 476 -53.74 35.58 16.63
N ILE A 477 -53.10 36.00 17.71
CA ILE A 477 -53.70 36.26 19.02
C ILE A 477 -53.27 37.65 19.46
N THR A 478 -54.21 38.52 19.85
CA THR A 478 -53.90 39.86 20.35
C THR A 478 -54.61 40.15 21.66
N ALA A 479 -53.85 40.59 22.66
CA ALA A 479 -54.38 41.11 23.93
C ALA A 479 -54.77 42.59 23.85
N LEU A 480 -54.64 43.22 22.67
CA LEU A 480 -54.90 44.65 22.46
C LEU A 480 -56.28 44.94 21.86
N HIS A 481 -57.16 43.94 21.77
CA HIS A 481 -58.50 44.04 21.16
C HIS A 481 -58.51 44.62 19.73
N ARG A 482 -57.41 44.45 18.99
CA ARG A 482 -57.33 44.82 17.55
C ARG A 482 -57.94 43.79 16.62
N ALA A 483 -58.56 42.81 17.26
CA ALA A 483 -59.36 41.75 16.74
C ALA A 483 -60.67 42.29 16.15
N GLN A 484 -60.73 42.62 14.86
CA GLN A 484 -61.98 43.06 14.23
C GLN A 484 -62.69 41.88 13.55
N SER A 485 -63.95 41.67 13.91
CA SER A 485 -64.81 40.67 13.26
C SER A 485 -65.06 41.07 11.81
N GLY A 486 -64.71 40.20 10.85
CA GLY A 486 -65.05 40.35 9.44
C GLY A 486 -63.97 40.98 8.54
N ASP A 487 -62.79 41.32 9.04
CA ASP A 487 -61.64 41.73 8.20
C ASP A 487 -60.76 40.50 7.88
N THR A 488 -60.30 40.37 6.63
CA THR A 488 -59.34 39.35 6.21
C THR A 488 -57.91 39.62 6.71
N ASN A 489 -57.64 40.81 7.26
CA ASN A 489 -56.33 41.23 7.76
C ASN A 489 -56.29 41.13 9.29
N TRP A 490 -56.00 39.97 9.86
CA TRP A 490 -55.92 39.79 11.32
C TRP A 490 -54.47 39.65 11.82
N PRO A 491 -53.92 40.53 12.69
CA PRO A 491 -54.55 41.59 13.49
C PRO A 491 -54.42 43.01 12.88
N GLY A 492 -54.48 43.12 11.56
CA GLY A 492 -54.59 44.37 10.79
C GLY A 492 -53.24 45.07 10.55
N VAL A 493 -52.50 45.34 11.62
CA VAL A 493 -51.26 46.16 11.59
C VAL A 493 -49.97 45.35 11.52
N ARG A 494 -50.06 44.01 11.59
CA ARG A 494 -48.91 43.10 11.48
C ARG A 494 -49.00 42.38 10.14
N LYS A 495 -47.89 42.38 9.41
CA LYS A 495 -47.76 41.80 8.08
C LYS A 495 -46.41 41.09 7.97
N GLY A 496 -46.28 40.17 7.02
CA GLY A 496 -45.04 39.43 6.78
C GLY A 496 -44.78 38.25 7.73
N ALA A 497 -45.76 37.89 8.56
CA ALA A 497 -45.71 36.71 9.43
C ALA A 497 -46.86 35.73 9.14
N TRP A 498 -46.62 34.43 9.31
CA TRP A 498 -47.66 33.40 9.22
C TRP A 498 -48.64 33.44 10.41
N ILE A 499 -48.13 33.77 11.61
CA ILE A 499 -48.93 33.99 12.82
C ILE A 499 -48.42 35.23 13.56
N ALA A 500 -49.31 36.07 14.07
CA ALA A 500 -48.96 37.22 14.92
C ALA A 500 -49.45 37.02 16.37
N LEU A 501 -48.55 37.16 17.35
CA LEU A 501 -48.88 37.19 18.76
C LEU A 501 -48.56 38.58 19.31
N GLU A 502 -49.57 39.31 19.80
CA GLU A 502 -49.42 40.72 20.21
C GLU A 502 -49.93 41.00 21.62
N SER A 503 -49.12 41.70 22.41
CA SER A 503 -49.47 42.16 23.75
C SER A 503 -48.54 43.31 24.17
N LYS A 504 -49.04 44.26 24.99
CA LYS A 504 -48.23 45.37 25.54
C LYS A 504 -47.52 45.03 26.84
N THR A 505 -48.14 44.18 27.67
CA THR A 505 -47.71 43.95 29.07
C THR A 505 -47.74 42.48 29.48
N LYS A 506 -48.28 41.59 28.64
CA LYS A 506 -48.29 40.13 28.86
C LYS A 506 -47.33 39.45 27.90
N GLY A 507 -46.50 38.52 28.39
CA GLY A 507 -45.70 37.65 27.53
C GLY A 507 -46.53 36.53 26.90
N PHE A 508 -46.05 36.00 25.78
CA PHE A 508 -46.50 34.68 25.32
C PHE A 508 -45.84 33.62 26.21
N VAL A 509 -46.63 32.94 27.03
CA VAL A 509 -46.14 31.91 27.96
C VAL A 509 -46.48 30.56 27.38
N LEU A 510 -45.45 29.80 27.01
CA LEU A 510 -45.59 28.40 26.64
C LEU A 510 -45.44 27.52 27.87
N ASN A 511 -46.07 26.34 27.82
CA ASN A 511 -45.79 25.29 28.79
C ASN A 511 -44.29 24.94 28.72
N ARG A 512 -43.66 24.90 29.90
CA ARG A 512 -42.25 24.62 30.07
C ARG A 512 -42.10 23.17 30.50
N LEU A 513 -41.60 22.33 29.62
CA LEU A 513 -41.52 20.88 29.83
C LEU A 513 -40.06 20.41 29.72
N THR A 514 -39.68 19.39 30.48
CA THR A 514 -38.43 18.65 30.26
C THR A 514 -38.59 17.63 29.14
N ASP A 515 -37.48 17.08 28.61
CA ASP A 515 -37.51 15.99 27.62
C ASP A 515 -38.43 14.83 28.05
N ALA A 516 -38.34 14.42 29.31
CA ALA A 516 -39.15 13.34 29.86
C ALA A 516 -40.66 13.69 29.87
N GLN A 517 -41.00 14.95 30.14
CA GLN A 517 -42.39 15.41 30.13
C GLN A 517 -42.94 15.55 28.71
N VAL A 518 -42.11 15.96 27.74
CA VAL A 518 -42.49 15.99 26.32
C VAL A 518 -42.73 14.59 25.78
N ALA A 519 -41.85 13.64 26.12
CA ALA A 519 -42.00 12.24 25.74
C ALA A 519 -43.23 11.55 26.38
N ALA A 520 -43.69 12.06 27.53
CA ALA A 520 -44.86 11.55 28.24
C ALA A 520 -46.21 12.09 27.70
N ILE A 521 -46.21 13.01 26.74
CA ILE A 521 -47.45 13.49 26.11
C ILE A 521 -48.09 12.31 25.35
N PRO A 522 -49.35 11.93 25.65
CA PRO A 522 -50.00 10.82 24.96
C PRO A 522 -50.03 11.03 23.45
N THR A 523 -49.74 9.98 22.68
CA THR A 523 -49.64 10.06 21.21
C THR A 523 -50.94 10.52 20.55
N THR A 524 -52.10 10.25 21.16
CA THR A 524 -53.42 10.73 20.70
C THR A 524 -53.60 12.24 20.81
N ASP A 525 -52.87 12.85 21.75
CA ASP A 525 -52.99 14.27 22.09
C ASP A 525 -52.03 15.13 21.26
N LEU A 526 -50.99 14.53 20.68
CA LEU A 526 -50.08 15.21 19.77
C LEU A 526 -50.83 15.75 18.55
N LYS A 527 -50.47 16.97 18.17
CA LYS A 527 -50.98 17.70 17.01
C LYS A 527 -49.82 18.39 16.31
N GLU A 528 -49.87 18.43 14.99
CA GLU A 528 -49.01 19.31 14.21
C GLU A 528 -49.18 20.76 14.69
N GLY A 529 -48.07 21.48 14.86
CA GLY A 529 -48.03 22.83 15.40
C GLY A 529 -48.09 22.92 16.93
N MET A 530 -48.11 21.81 17.67
CA MET A 530 -48.01 21.84 19.13
C MET A 530 -46.67 22.44 19.56
N MET A 531 -46.69 23.37 20.52
CA MET A 531 -45.52 24.12 20.96
C MET A 531 -45.27 24.01 22.46
N VAL A 532 -44.02 23.81 22.84
CA VAL A 532 -43.55 23.83 24.24
C VAL A 532 -42.20 24.53 24.32
N TYR A 533 -41.88 25.13 25.45
CA TYR A 533 -40.50 25.51 25.73
C TYR A 533 -39.82 24.35 26.45
N ASN A 534 -38.89 23.69 25.77
CA ASN A 534 -38.17 22.57 26.37
C ASN A 534 -37.06 23.10 27.28
N THR A 535 -37.17 22.86 28.58
CA THR A 535 -36.23 23.37 29.58
C THR A 535 -34.95 22.54 29.67
N THR A 536 -34.96 21.29 29.19
CA THR A 536 -33.75 20.48 29.12
C THR A 536 -32.87 20.93 27.95
N GLN A 537 -33.50 21.19 26.80
CA GLN A 537 -32.81 21.57 25.57
C GLN A 537 -32.68 23.10 25.37
N ASN A 538 -33.27 23.90 26.27
CA ASN A 538 -33.30 25.36 26.21
C ASN A 538 -33.76 25.92 24.84
N CYS A 539 -34.84 25.35 24.29
CA CYS A 539 -35.31 25.68 22.95
C CYS A 539 -36.84 25.79 22.91
N LEU A 540 -37.35 26.53 21.93
CA LEU A 540 -38.74 26.38 21.50
C LEU A 540 -38.85 25.07 20.70
N GLN A 541 -39.63 24.11 21.19
CA GLN A 541 -39.97 22.92 20.43
C GLN A 541 -41.32 23.09 19.74
N VAL A 542 -41.37 22.73 18.46
CA VAL A 542 -42.62 22.62 17.69
C VAL A 542 -42.73 21.19 17.16
N ASN A 543 -43.90 20.58 17.31
CA ASN A 543 -44.19 19.30 16.71
C ASN A 543 -44.64 19.52 15.25
N ILE A 544 -43.86 19.05 14.28
CA ILE A 544 -44.06 19.40 12.86
C ILE A 544 -44.95 18.42 12.09
N ASP A 545 -45.34 17.29 12.67
CA ASP A 545 -46.10 16.25 11.98
C ASP A 545 -47.18 15.58 12.86
N GLY A 546 -47.31 16.01 14.11
CA GLY A 546 -48.27 15.47 15.07
C GLY A 546 -47.88 14.09 15.65
N THR A 547 -46.63 13.64 15.46
CA THR A 547 -46.14 12.35 15.95
C THR A 547 -45.13 12.50 17.09
N ALA A 548 -44.83 11.43 17.82
CA ALA A 548 -43.84 11.47 18.90
C ALA A 548 -42.42 11.84 18.39
N THR A 549 -42.11 11.51 17.14
CA THR A 549 -40.84 11.85 16.48
C THR A 549 -40.87 13.23 15.82
N GLY A 550 -42.00 13.94 15.85
CA GLY A 550 -42.21 15.23 15.19
C GLY A 550 -41.61 16.44 15.89
N TRP A 551 -41.08 16.30 17.11
CA TRP A 551 -40.54 17.44 17.85
C TRP A 551 -39.24 17.97 17.23
N ARG A 552 -39.17 19.28 16.98
CA ARG A 552 -37.98 19.98 16.49
C ARG A 552 -37.64 21.17 17.38
N CYS A 553 -36.38 21.29 17.78
CA CYS A 553 -35.88 22.48 18.47
C CYS A 553 -35.60 23.61 17.47
N PHE A 554 -36.12 24.80 17.76
CA PHE A 554 -35.81 26.04 17.06
C PHE A 554 -34.94 26.91 17.97
N ASN A 555 -33.62 26.78 17.83
CA ASN A 555 -32.62 27.53 18.60
C ASN A 555 -31.61 28.29 17.71
N ASN A 556 -31.69 28.16 16.38
CA ASN A 556 -30.78 28.83 15.44
C ASN A 556 -31.46 30.04 14.75
N GLN A 557 -30.82 31.21 14.81
CA GLN A 557 -31.36 32.51 14.36
C GLN A 557 -31.26 32.78 12.85
N THR A 558 -30.64 31.90 12.08
CA THR A 558 -30.35 32.16 10.66
C THR A 558 -30.57 30.90 9.85
N CYS A 559 -31.48 30.99 8.88
CA CYS A 559 -31.61 29.99 7.83
C CYS A 559 -30.61 30.29 6.72
N PRO A 560 -29.98 29.27 6.10
CA PRO A 560 -29.36 29.48 4.80
C PRO A 560 -30.45 29.98 3.84
N ASP A 561 -30.18 31.10 3.17
CA ASP A 561 -31.09 31.72 2.21
C ASP A 561 -31.21 30.91 0.92
#